data_AF-A0A1M7BVD2-F1
#
_entry.id   AF-A0A1M7BVD2-F1
#
_cell.length_a   1.000
_cell.length_b   1.000
_cell.length_c   1.000
_cell.angle_alpha   90.00
_cell.angle_beta   90.00
_cell.angle_gamma   90.00
#
_symmetry.space_group_name_H-M   'P 1'
#
loop_
_entity.id
_entity.type
_entity.pdbx_description
1 polymer ?
#
loop_
_entity_poly.entity_id
_entity_poly.type
_entity_poly.pdbx_seq_one_letter_code
_entity_poly.pdbx_strand_id
1 'polypeptide(L)'
;MKDMTLHFLPSLNDFNLLFEQIRQTHLQHLERCNKWHKEILQECKTLMAQMQAGIDATPESSKYYQAMLENLSHTMEFYDAINGFREAFHMFVEETNEQLACFSTHWNGHLERLAIAYVANYLKKVYEVHTSYYKFKRTWGTGTNAFVEADMIAINSTHLFIAEAKKELKAENFYKTLYNRDRIRERMPEYAHLHFQPLFICETVDPNVARKANDSGLWILRYRGFDANNPVNTFEWLGTQGPAKL
;
A
#
# COMPACT_ATOMS: atom_id res chain seq x y z
N MET A 1 -17.81 -19.68 13.25
CA MET A 1 -16.59 -20.40 13.71
C MET A 1 -15.75 -20.95 12.56
N LYS A 2 -16.27 -21.75 11.61
CA LYS A 2 -15.49 -22.29 10.47
C LYS A 2 -14.84 -21.23 9.56
N ASP A 3 -15.51 -20.10 9.31
CA ASP A 3 -14.96 -18.99 8.49
C ASP A 3 -13.78 -18.24 9.16
N MET A 4 -13.79 -18.20 10.49
CA MET A 4 -12.79 -17.49 11.30
C MET A 4 -11.44 -18.22 11.25
N THR A 5 -11.46 -19.55 11.21
CA THR A 5 -10.27 -20.39 11.09
C THR A 5 -9.70 -20.47 9.68
N LEU A 6 -10.53 -20.37 8.65
CA LEU A 6 -10.12 -20.55 7.24
C LEU A 6 -9.51 -19.29 6.61
N HIS A 7 -9.93 -18.09 7.03
CA HIS A 7 -9.53 -16.85 6.35
C HIS A 7 -8.96 -15.77 7.29
N PHE A 8 -9.52 -15.63 8.50
CA PHE A 8 -9.09 -14.61 9.44
C PHE A 8 -7.78 -14.98 10.15
N LEU A 9 -7.66 -16.20 10.70
CA LEU A 9 -6.43 -16.65 11.36
C LEU A 9 -5.19 -16.65 10.45
N PRO A 10 -5.25 -17.14 9.19
CA PRO A 10 -4.11 -17.04 8.28
C PRO A 10 -3.73 -15.58 7.97
N SER A 11 -4.71 -14.72 7.68
CA SER A 11 -4.44 -13.30 7.41
C SER A 11 -3.84 -12.59 8.63
N LEU A 12 -4.30 -12.91 9.84
CA LEU A 12 -3.75 -12.37 11.09
C LEU A 12 -2.33 -12.88 11.34
N ASN A 13 -2.05 -14.14 11.00
CA ASN A 13 -0.69 -14.69 11.05
C ASN A 13 0.23 -14.02 10.04
N ASP A 14 -0.24 -13.74 8.83
CA ASP A 14 0.53 -13.01 7.81
C ASP A 14 0.87 -11.59 8.30
N PHE A 15 -0.09 -10.88 8.90
CA PHE A 15 0.18 -9.58 9.54
C PHE A 15 1.14 -9.69 10.71
N ASN A 16 0.98 -10.68 11.59
CA ASN A 16 1.89 -10.88 12.73
C ASN A 16 3.33 -11.17 12.27
N LEU A 17 3.49 -12.02 11.25
CA LEU A 17 4.80 -12.31 10.66
C LEU A 17 5.41 -11.06 10.04
N LEU A 18 4.61 -10.28 9.30
CA LEU A 18 5.06 -9.02 8.71
C LEU A 18 5.47 -8.01 9.80
N PHE A 19 4.67 -7.85 10.86
CA PHE A 19 5.01 -6.95 11.97
C PHE A 19 6.25 -7.39 12.71
N GLU A 20 6.45 -8.70 12.92
CA GLU A 20 7.65 -9.22 13.54
C GLU A 20 8.89 -8.96 12.66
N GLN A 21 8.79 -9.16 11.34
CA GLN A 21 9.86 -8.82 10.41
C GLN A 21 10.21 -7.33 10.44
N ILE A 22 9.19 -6.45 10.39
CA ILE A 22 9.37 -4.99 10.48
C ILE A 22 10.05 -4.61 11.80
N ARG A 23 9.62 -5.22 12.90
CA ARG A 23 10.20 -4.98 14.24
C ARG A 23 11.68 -5.39 14.29
N GLN A 24 12.02 -6.56 13.74
CA GLN A 24 13.40 -7.05 13.73
C GLN A 24 14.31 -6.13 12.91
N THR A 25 13.88 -5.70 11.72
CA THR A 25 14.64 -4.74 10.89
C THR A 25 14.83 -3.41 11.61
N HIS A 26 13.78 -2.86 12.22
CA HIS A 26 13.90 -1.61 12.99
C HIS A 26 14.87 -1.72 14.15
N LEU A 27 14.88 -2.85 14.87
CA LEU A 27 15.84 -3.08 15.95
C LEU A 27 17.28 -3.13 15.41
N GLN A 28 17.51 -3.79 14.28
CA GLN A 28 18.82 -3.82 13.61
C GLN A 28 19.28 -2.43 13.15
N HIS A 29 18.37 -1.62 12.61
CA HIS A 29 18.66 -0.22 12.25
C HIS A 29 19.04 0.61 13.47
N LEU A 30 18.28 0.50 14.56
CA LEU A 30 18.56 1.21 15.81
C LEU A 30 19.92 0.82 16.39
N GLU A 31 20.26 -0.47 16.40
CA GLU A 31 21.57 -0.95 16.84
C GLU A 31 22.70 -0.38 15.99
N ARG A 32 22.56 -0.40 14.66
CA ARG A 32 23.57 0.15 13.73
C ARG A 32 23.73 1.67 13.89
N CYS A 33 22.63 2.42 13.97
CA CYS A 33 22.65 3.86 14.20
C CYS A 33 23.33 4.21 15.53
N ASN A 34 23.03 3.48 16.60
CA ASN A 34 23.67 3.68 17.89
C ASN A 34 25.17 3.37 17.86
N LYS A 35 25.59 2.35 17.10
CA LYS A 35 27.01 2.03 16.90
C LYS A 35 27.72 3.16 16.17
N TRP A 36 27.19 3.64 15.04
CA TRP A 36 27.79 4.75 14.30
C TRP A 36 27.82 6.05 15.08
N HIS A 37 26.76 6.36 15.82
CA HIS A 37 26.75 7.55 16.67
C HIS A 37 27.90 7.53 17.68
N LYS A 38 28.17 6.38 18.29
CA LYS A 38 29.30 6.21 19.22
C LYS A 38 30.66 6.36 18.51
N GLU A 39 30.82 5.76 17.33
CA GLU A 39 32.05 5.83 16.54
C GLU A 39 32.34 7.28 16.10
N ILE A 40 31.37 7.96 15.49
CA ILE A 40 31.48 9.36 15.07
C ILE A 40 31.80 10.27 16.27
N LEU A 41 31.12 10.07 17.40
CA LEU A 41 31.34 10.88 18.61
C LEU A 41 32.74 10.64 19.21
N GLN A 42 33.28 9.43 19.08
CA GLN A 42 34.65 9.12 19.49
C GLN A 42 35.66 9.78 18.55
N GLU A 43 35.47 9.70 17.24
CA GLU A 43 36.35 10.36 16.26
C GLU A 43 36.35 11.88 16.43
N CYS A 44 35.19 12.50 16.66
CA CYS A 44 35.12 13.93 16.97
C CYS A 44 35.93 14.30 18.22
N LYS A 45 35.88 13.47 19.27
CA LYS A 45 36.68 13.72 20.49
C LYS A 45 38.17 13.59 20.22
N THR A 46 38.59 12.59 19.46
CA THR A 46 40.00 12.40 19.06
C THR A 46 40.50 13.60 18.27
N LEU A 47 39.75 14.02 17.25
CA LEU A 47 40.09 15.16 16.40
C LEU A 47 40.18 16.46 17.22
N MET A 48 39.21 16.72 18.12
CA MET A 48 39.24 17.89 19.01
C MET A 48 40.47 17.90 19.93
N ALA A 49 40.84 16.75 20.51
CA ALA A 49 41.99 16.65 21.38
C ALA A 49 43.32 16.90 20.63
N GLN A 50 43.44 16.39 19.41
CA GLN A 50 44.62 16.58 18.55
C GLN A 50 44.72 18.01 18.01
N MET A 51 43.59 18.62 17.62
CA MET A 51 43.54 20.04 17.24
C MET A 51 44.00 20.94 18.40
N GLN A 52 43.52 20.66 19.63
CA GLN A 52 43.94 21.42 20.81
C GLN A 52 45.45 21.27 21.06
N ALA A 53 45.99 20.05 20.99
CA ALA A 53 47.42 19.80 21.13
C ALA A 53 48.27 20.48 20.04
N GLY A 54 47.74 20.60 18.81
CA GLY A 54 48.39 21.31 17.71
C GLY A 54 48.39 22.84 17.85
N ILE A 55 47.30 23.41 18.39
CA ILE A 55 47.20 24.85 18.71
C ILE A 55 48.22 25.24 19.79
N ASP A 56 48.46 24.35 20.75
CA ASP A 56 49.39 24.57 21.86
C ASP A 56 50.88 24.29 21.47
N ALA A 57 51.16 23.87 20.23
CA ALA A 57 52.51 23.56 19.75
C ALA A 57 53.18 24.74 19.03
N THR A 58 54.44 25.05 19.37
CA THR A 58 55.21 26.14 18.74
C THR A 58 55.66 25.81 17.30
N PRO A 59 55.64 26.78 16.36
CA PRO A 59 55.83 26.55 14.91
C PRO A 59 57.19 25.99 14.48
N GLU A 60 58.23 26.14 15.30
CA GLU A 60 59.63 25.83 14.96
C GLU A 60 60.00 24.35 15.14
N SER A 61 59.04 23.49 15.48
CA SER A 61 59.29 22.07 15.75
C SER A 61 58.72 21.17 14.65
N SER A 62 59.46 20.12 14.25
CA SER A 62 58.97 19.11 13.29
C SER A 62 57.65 18.44 13.74
N LYS A 63 57.30 18.57 15.03
CA LYS A 63 56.06 18.10 15.64
C LYS A 63 54.83 18.87 15.17
N TYR A 64 54.94 20.15 14.80
CA TYR A 64 53.83 20.93 14.26
C TYR A 64 53.37 20.38 12.89
N TYR A 65 54.33 20.10 12.01
CA TYR A 65 54.04 19.56 10.68
C TYR A 65 53.48 18.15 10.72
N GLN A 66 53.95 17.32 11.67
CA GLN A 66 53.38 15.99 11.94
C GLN A 66 51.94 16.08 12.47
N ALA A 67 51.67 16.94 13.45
CA ALA A 67 50.32 17.16 13.97
C ALA A 67 49.36 17.68 12.90
N MET A 68 49.84 18.52 11.96
CA MET A 68 49.02 19.01 10.85
C MET A 68 48.68 17.90 9.84
N LEU A 69 49.62 17.01 9.52
CA LEU A 69 49.37 15.86 8.63
C LEU A 69 48.44 14.82 9.27
N GLU A 70 48.60 14.54 10.57
CA GLU A 70 47.71 13.65 11.34
C GLU A 70 46.27 14.21 11.39
N ASN A 71 46.11 15.51 11.66
CA ASN A 71 44.80 16.17 11.63
C ASN A 71 44.12 16.07 10.26
N LEU A 72 44.90 16.18 9.17
CA LEU A 72 44.38 16.09 7.80
C LEU A 72 43.92 14.65 7.49
N SER A 73 44.68 13.65 7.92
CA SER A 73 44.32 12.22 7.80
C SER A 73 43.00 11.92 8.52
N HIS A 74 42.86 12.34 9.77
CA HIS A 74 41.64 12.10 10.55
C HIS A 74 40.43 12.88 10.03
N THR A 75 40.65 14.06 9.45
CA THR A 75 39.57 14.81 8.77
C THR A 75 39.05 14.05 7.55
N MET A 76 39.93 13.37 6.81
CA MET A 76 39.55 12.50 5.70
C MET A 76 38.80 11.25 6.19
N GLU A 77 39.28 10.59 7.25
CA GLU A 77 38.61 9.44 7.87
C GLU A 77 37.19 9.81 8.38
N PHE A 78 37.05 11.00 8.97
CA PHE A 78 35.76 11.52 9.41
C PHE A 78 34.81 11.79 8.24
N TYR A 79 35.32 12.35 7.14
CA TYR A 79 34.54 12.57 5.93
C TYR A 79 34.05 11.24 5.33
N ASP A 80 34.91 10.23 5.27
CA ASP A 80 34.54 8.89 4.79
C ASP A 80 33.51 8.22 5.71
N ALA A 81 33.66 8.38 7.03
CA ALA A 81 32.67 7.88 8.00
C ALA A 81 31.30 8.55 7.84
N ILE A 82 31.25 9.88 7.60
CA ILE A 82 30.00 10.60 7.32
C ILE A 82 29.36 10.11 6.02
N ASN A 83 30.15 9.87 4.97
CA ASN A 83 29.62 9.36 3.71
C ASN A 83 29.05 7.94 3.88
N GLY A 84 29.77 7.05 4.57
CA GLY A 84 29.28 5.70 4.89
C GLY A 84 27.99 5.73 5.72
N PHE A 85 27.89 6.64 6.69
CA PHE A 85 26.65 6.85 7.45
C PHE A 85 25.51 7.30 6.53
N ARG A 86 25.75 8.24 5.62
CA ARG A 86 24.73 8.75 4.69
C ARG A 86 24.23 7.65 3.76
N GLU A 87 25.12 6.85 3.18
CA GLU A 87 24.76 5.73 2.30
C GLU A 87 23.89 4.70 3.02
N ALA A 88 24.28 4.32 4.23
CA ALA A 88 23.48 3.39 5.01
C ALA A 88 22.14 3.97 5.48
N PHE A 89 22.09 5.27 5.80
CA PHE A 89 20.83 5.92 6.12
C PHE A 89 19.88 5.89 4.91
N HIS A 90 20.39 6.10 3.70
CA HIS A 90 19.60 5.92 2.48
C HIS A 90 19.09 4.50 2.33
N MET A 91 19.92 3.48 2.56
CA MET A 91 19.47 2.07 2.56
C MET A 91 18.35 1.84 3.57
N PHE A 92 18.43 2.41 4.78
CA PHE A 92 17.38 2.24 5.79
C PHE A 92 16.06 2.89 5.37
N VAL A 93 16.12 4.05 4.70
CA VAL A 93 14.93 4.67 4.10
C VAL A 93 14.31 3.77 3.03
N GLU A 94 15.13 3.18 2.15
CA GLU A 94 14.66 2.25 1.12
C GLU A 94 14.01 1.00 1.72
N GLU A 95 14.65 0.35 2.68
CA GLU A 95 14.13 -0.83 3.39
C GLU A 95 12.82 -0.50 4.13
N THR A 96 12.73 0.68 4.76
CA THR A 96 11.50 1.13 5.43
C THR A 96 10.37 1.35 4.43
N ASN A 97 10.66 1.95 3.26
CA ASN A 97 9.68 2.15 2.21
C ASN A 97 9.18 0.81 1.63
N GLU A 98 10.08 -0.16 1.45
CA GLU A 98 9.71 -1.51 1.03
C GLU A 98 8.78 -2.17 2.04
N GLN A 99 9.09 -2.07 3.34
CA GLN A 99 8.24 -2.59 4.40
C GLN A 99 6.85 -1.93 4.44
N LEU A 100 6.78 -0.61 4.30
CA LEU A 100 5.52 0.12 4.20
C LEU A 100 4.72 -0.30 2.96
N ALA A 101 5.40 -0.57 1.83
CA ALA A 101 4.76 -1.07 0.62
C ALA A 101 4.21 -2.50 0.82
N CYS A 102 4.94 -3.38 1.49
CA CYS A 102 4.48 -4.72 1.85
C CYS A 102 3.23 -4.64 2.75
N PHE A 103 3.26 -3.79 3.79
CA PHE A 103 2.10 -3.60 4.67
C PHE A 103 0.89 -3.05 3.91
N SER A 104 1.09 -2.00 3.10
CA SER A 104 0.04 -1.42 2.26
C SER A 104 -0.58 -2.46 1.33
N THR A 105 0.24 -3.33 0.72
CA THR A 105 -0.24 -4.41 -0.16
C THR A 105 -1.08 -5.44 0.59
N HIS A 106 -0.63 -5.90 1.77
CA HIS A 106 -1.39 -6.84 2.59
C HIS A 106 -2.71 -6.24 3.10
N TRP A 107 -2.67 -4.98 3.53
CA TRP A 107 -3.85 -4.24 3.95
C TRP A 107 -4.87 -4.09 2.82
N ASN A 108 -4.43 -3.67 1.64
CA ASN A 108 -5.28 -3.55 0.46
C ASN A 108 -5.94 -4.88 0.11
N GLY A 109 -5.18 -5.99 0.11
CA GLY A 109 -5.73 -7.32 -0.16
C GLY A 109 -6.70 -7.82 0.91
N HIS A 110 -6.52 -7.41 2.17
CA HIS A 110 -7.49 -7.69 3.24
C HIS A 110 -8.80 -6.92 3.05
N LEU A 111 -8.72 -5.61 2.82
CA LEU A 111 -9.88 -4.77 2.57
C LEU A 111 -10.67 -5.19 1.35
N GLU A 112 -9.97 -5.54 0.27
CA GLU A 112 -10.57 -6.06 -0.95
C GLU A 112 -11.43 -7.29 -0.64
N ARG A 113 -10.88 -8.27 0.08
CA ARG A 113 -11.62 -9.48 0.50
C ARG A 113 -12.83 -9.16 1.36
N LEU A 114 -12.68 -8.30 2.36
CA LEU A 114 -13.78 -7.90 3.25
C LEU A 114 -14.92 -7.23 2.47
N ALA A 115 -14.56 -6.30 1.60
CA ALA A 115 -15.54 -5.52 0.87
C ALA A 115 -16.24 -6.33 -0.23
N ILE A 116 -15.49 -7.19 -0.93
CA ILE A 116 -16.06 -8.11 -1.91
C ILE A 116 -17.00 -9.11 -1.23
N ALA A 117 -16.65 -9.63 -0.05
CA ALA A 117 -17.55 -10.48 0.74
C ALA A 117 -18.81 -9.73 1.18
N TYR A 118 -18.68 -8.47 1.59
CA TYR A 118 -19.83 -7.62 1.92
C TYR A 118 -20.76 -7.44 0.71
N VAL A 119 -20.21 -7.06 -0.46
CA VAL A 119 -20.99 -6.85 -1.68
C VAL A 119 -21.64 -8.14 -2.15
N ALA A 120 -20.92 -9.27 -2.16
CA ALA A 120 -21.49 -10.56 -2.55
C ALA A 120 -22.70 -10.93 -1.68
N ASN A 121 -22.58 -10.76 -0.36
CA ASN A 121 -23.67 -11.01 0.59
C ASN A 121 -24.84 -10.04 0.38
N TYR A 122 -24.55 -8.77 0.14
CA TYR A 122 -25.56 -7.75 -0.14
C TYR A 122 -26.34 -8.09 -1.42
N LEU A 123 -25.64 -8.35 -2.53
CA LEU A 123 -26.24 -8.69 -3.81
C LEU A 123 -27.04 -9.99 -3.77
N LYS A 124 -26.55 -11.00 -3.03
CA LYS A 124 -27.30 -12.23 -2.82
C LYS A 124 -28.62 -12.00 -2.08
N LYS A 125 -28.62 -11.15 -1.05
CA LYS A 125 -29.81 -10.89 -0.22
C LYS A 125 -30.82 -9.93 -0.87
N VAL A 126 -30.33 -8.90 -1.55
CA VAL A 126 -31.18 -7.80 -2.06
C VAL A 126 -31.52 -7.97 -3.54
N TYR A 127 -30.61 -8.54 -4.32
CA TYR A 127 -30.75 -8.71 -5.77
C TYR A 127 -30.86 -10.18 -6.20
N GLU A 128 -30.98 -11.11 -5.25
CA GLU A 128 -31.14 -12.54 -5.53
C GLU A 128 -30.06 -13.09 -6.48
N VAL A 129 -28.83 -12.55 -6.38
CA VAL A 129 -27.69 -13.04 -7.15
C VAL A 129 -27.48 -14.52 -6.86
N HIS A 130 -27.52 -15.33 -7.93
CA HIS A 130 -27.36 -16.78 -7.85
C HIS A 130 -25.94 -17.24 -8.22
N THR A 131 -25.20 -16.43 -9.01
CA THR A 131 -23.84 -16.78 -9.46
C THR A 131 -22.86 -15.65 -9.15
N SER A 132 -21.67 -15.97 -8.63
CA SER A 132 -20.60 -14.99 -8.40
C SER A 132 -19.24 -15.59 -8.73
N TYR A 133 -18.41 -14.82 -9.42
CA TYR A 133 -17.03 -15.14 -9.77
C TYR A 133 -16.12 -14.11 -9.11
N TYR A 134 -15.12 -14.57 -8.35
CA TYR A 134 -14.11 -13.73 -7.72
C TYR A 134 -12.82 -13.76 -8.53
N LYS A 135 -12.10 -12.64 -8.60
CA LYS A 135 -10.90 -12.48 -9.43
C LYS A 135 -11.15 -12.93 -10.87
N PHE A 136 -12.25 -12.43 -11.43
CA PHE A 136 -12.68 -12.78 -12.77
C PHE A 136 -11.63 -12.29 -13.77
N LYS A 137 -11.17 -13.21 -14.62
CA LYS A 137 -10.29 -12.91 -15.75
C LYS A 137 -10.74 -13.70 -16.96
N ARG A 138 -10.89 -13.03 -18.09
CA ARG A 138 -11.18 -13.67 -19.37
C ARG A 138 -10.31 -13.07 -20.46
N THR A 139 -9.74 -13.93 -21.30
CA THR A 139 -8.88 -13.56 -22.42
C THR A 139 -9.50 -14.05 -23.73
N TRP A 140 -9.43 -13.22 -24.78
CA TRP A 140 -9.95 -13.44 -26.11
C TRP A 140 -8.84 -13.25 -27.15
N GLY A 141 -7.96 -14.25 -27.28
CA GLY A 141 -6.86 -14.25 -28.25
C GLY A 141 -5.55 -13.66 -27.71
N THR A 142 -4.61 -13.40 -28.62
CA THR A 142 -3.22 -13.01 -28.29
C THR A 142 -3.02 -11.52 -28.51
N GLY A 143 -3.33 -10.70 -27.51
CA GLY A 143 -3.09 -9.25 -27.55
C GLY A 143 -3.19 -8.60 -26.17
N THR A 144 -2.49 -7.49 -25.95
CA THR A 144 -2.45 -6.77 -24.66
C THR A 144 -3.80 -6.18 -24.23
N ASN A 145 -4.73 -5.95 -25.18
CA ASN A 145 -6.10 -5.50 -24.90
C ASN A 145 -7.16 -6.61 -25.03
N ALA A 146 -6.69 -7.85 -25.15
CA ALA A 146 -7.54 -9.00 -25.39
C ALA A 146 -8.04 -9.64 -24.10
N PHE A 147 -8.02 -8.95 -22.96
CA PHE A 147 -8.53 -9.49 -21.71
C PHE A 147 -9.36 -8.47 -20.95
N VAL A 148 -10.20 -8.98 -20.05
CA VAL A 148 -10.84 -8.18 -19.01
C VAL A 148 -10.55 -8.83 -17.66
N GLU A 149 -10.34 -7.99 -16.66
CA GLU A 149 -10.21 -8.37 -15.26
C GLU A 149 -11.23 -7.59 -14.45
N ALA A 150 -11.83 -8.24 -13.46
CA ALA A 150 -12.66 -7.62 -12.43
C ALA A 150 -12.45 -8.35 -11.11
N ASP A 151 -12.49 -7.61 -9.99
CA ASP A 151 -12.35 -8.22 -8.67
C ASP A 151 -13.53 -9.15 -8.34
N MET A 152 -14.73 -8.84 -8.82
CA MET A 152 -15.87 -9.76 -8.82
C MET A 152 -16.85 -9.49 -9.97
N ILE A 153 -17.43 -10.56 -10.53
CA ILE A 153 -18.64 -10.51 -11.35
C ILE A 153 -19.76 -11.27 -10.63
N ALA A 154 -20.94 -10.68 -10.51
CA ALA A 154 -22.11 -11.30 -9.89
C ALA A 154 -23.31 -11.22 -10.83
N ILE A 155 -24.12 -12.29 -10.89
CA ILE A 155 -25.17 -12.47 -11.90
C ILE A 155 -26.47 -12.90 -11.24
N ASN A 156 -27.57 -12.25 -11.63
CA ASN A 156 -28.93 -12.73 -11.44
C ASN A 156 -29.63 -12.82 -12.82
N SER A 157 -30.95 -13.04 -12.85
CA SER A 157 -31.72 -13.20 -14.10
C SER A 157 -31.83 -11.93 -14.95
N THR A 158 -31.51 -10.75 -14.42
CA THR A 158 -31.72 -9.44 -15.08
C THR A 158 -30.50 -8.53 -15.08
N HIS A 159 -29.50 -8.79 -14.25
CA HIS A 159 -28.36 -7.93 -13.98
C HIS A 159 -27.05 -8.72 -13.95
N LEU A 160 -26.00 -8.06 -14.43
CA LEU A 160 -24.61 -8.44 -14.26
C LEU A 160 -23.90 -7.30 -13.53
N PHE A 161 -23.50 -7.57 -12.29
CA PHE A 161 -22.74 -6.65 -11.44
C PHE A 161 -21.24 -6.86 -11.66
N ILE A 162 -20.52 -5.76 -11.88
CA ILE A 162 -19.07 -5.78 -12.12
C ILE A 162 -18.42 -4.94 -11.03
N ALA A 163 -17.73 -5.58 -10.09
CA ALA A 163 -17.10 -4.92 -8.97
C ALA A 163 -15.58 -4.80 -9.16
N GLU A 164 -15.08 -3.59 -8.93
CA GLU A 164 -13.65 -3.26 -8.82
C GLU A 164 -13.38 -2.71 -7.42
N ALA A 165 -12.29 -3.14 -6.80
CA ALA A 165 -11.88 -2.70 -5.48
C ALA A 165 -10.48 -2.08 -5.52
N LYS A 166 -10.39 -0.81 -5.12
CA LYS A 166 -9.14 -0.05 -5.02
C LYS A 166 -9.24 0.90 -3.84
N LYS A 167 -8.10 1.22 -3.23
CA LYS A 167 -8.02 2.17 -2.10
C LYS A 167 -8.76 3.48 -2.36
N GLU A 168 -8.57 4.06 -3.55
CA GLU A 168 -9.12 5.36 -3.92
C GLU A 168 -9.82 5.34 -5.29
N LEU A 169 -11.01 5.95 -5.35
CA LEU A 169 -11.70 6.24 -6.61
C LEU A 169 -11.14 7.53 -7.24
N LYS A 170 -10.17 7.35 -8.13
CA LYS A 170 -9.61 8.40 -9.01
C LYS A 170 -10.19 8.32 -10.43
N ALA A 171 -9.96 9.36 -11.22
CA ALA A 171 -10.42 9.42 -12.61
C ALA A 171 -9.99 8.21 -13.45
N GLU A 172 -8.72 7.79 -13.33
CA GLU A 172 -8.18 6.60 -14.02
C GLU A 172 -9.00 5.33 -13.70
N ASN A 173 -9.21 5.04 -12.42
CA ASN A 173 -9.94 3.87 -11.95
C ASN A 173 -11.42 3.93 -12.36
N PHE A 174 -12.01 5.12 -12.33
CA PHE A 174 -13.37 5.36 -12.82
C PHE A 174 -13.49 4.99 -14.31
N TYR A 175 -12.63 5.52 -15.17
CA TYR A 175 -12.66 5.22 -16.60
C TYR A 175 -12.36 3.74 -16.88
N LYS A 176 -11.42 3.14 -16.15
CA LYS A 176 -11.11 1.71 -16.26
C LYS A 176 -12.32 0.83 -15.93
N THR A 177 -13.07 1.17 -14.88
CA THR A 177 -14.26 0.41 -14.48
C THR A 177 -15.35 0.46 -15.56
N LEU A 178 -15.59 1.64 -16.14
CA LEU A 178 -16.53 1.79 -17.24
C LEU A 178 -16.06 1.07 -18.52
N TYR A 179 -14.76 1.14 -18.81
CA TYR A 179 -14.15 0.41 -19.91
C TYR A 179 -14.35 -1.11 -19.74
N ASN A 180 -14.10 -1.66 -18.56
CA ASN A 180 -14.32 -3.08 -18.27
C ASN A 180 -15.78 -3.48 -18.47
N ARG A 181 -16.73 -2.65 -18.01
CA ARG A 181 -18.17 -2.85 -18.27
C ARG A 181 -18.48 -2.92 -19.77
N ASP A 182 -18.01 -1.95 -20.53
CA ASP A 182 -18.30 -1.86 -21.96
C ASP A 182 -17.65 -3.02 -22.74
N ARG A 183 -16.44 -3.44 -22.33
CA ARG A 183 -15.75 -4.61 -22.89
C ARG A 183 -16.48 -5.92 -22.62
N ILE A 184 -16.96 -6.13 -21.39
CA ILE A 184 -17.75 -7.33 -21.05
C ILE A 184 -19.04 -7.32 -21.88
N ARG A 185 -19.71 -6.17 -22.03
CA ARG A 185 -20.91 -6.05 -22.87
C ARG A 185 -20.65 -6.35 -24.34
N GLU A 186 -19.54 -5.86 -24.89
CA GLU A 186 -19.16 -6.06 -26.30
C GLU A 186 -18.73 -7.51 -26.58
N ARG A 187 -17.99 -8.14 -25.65
CA ARG A 187 -17.25 -9.39 -25.89
C ARG A 187 -17.87 -10.64 -25.27
N MET A 188 -18.95 -10.49 -24.49
CA MET A 188 -19.64 -11.61 -23.82
C MET A 188 -21.12 -11.61 -24.22
N PRO A 189 -21.45 -12.03 -25.46
CA PRO A 189 -22.82 -12.02 -25.96
C PRO A 189 -23.77 -12.88 -25.12
N GLU A 190 -23.26 -13.87 -24.39
CA GLU A 190 -24.03 -14.66 -23.42
C GLU A 190 -24.68 -13.80 -22.33
N TYR A 191 -24.18 -12.59 -22.08
CA TYR A 191 -24.71 -11.65 -21.08
C TYR A 191 -25.40 -10.43 -21.71
N ALA A 192 -25.55 -10.38 -23.03
CA ALA A 192 -26.10 -9.20 -23.72
C ALA A 192 -27.54 -8.83 -23.29
N HIS A 193 -28.28 -9.79 -22.75
CA HIS A 193 -29.64 -9.61 -22.25
C HIS A 193 -29.72 -9.01 -20.84
N LEU A 194 -28.59 -8.91 -20.13
CA LEU A 194 -28.53 -8.43 -18.74
C LEU A 194 -28.25 -6.93 -18.68
N HIS A 195 -28.72 -6.27 -17.63
CA HIS A 195 -28.33 -4.92 -17.27
C HIS A 195 -26.97 -4.93 -16.57
N PHE A 196 -26.00 -4.20 -17.13
CA PHE A 196 -24.64 -4.16 -16.58
C PHE A 196 -24.55 -3.05 -15.54
N GLN A 197 -24.35 -3.43 -14.29
CA GLN A 197 -24.23 -2.51 -13.16
C GLN A 197 -22.76 -2.46 -12.71
N PRO A 198 -21.99 -1.42 -13.08
CA PRO A 198 -20.65 -1.25 -12.57
C PRO A 198 -20.71 -0.82 -11.09
N LEU A 199 -19.79 -1.36 -10.30
CA LEU A 199 -19.65 -1.12 -8.88
C LEU A 199 -18.18 -0.88 -8.55
N PHE A 200 -17.91 0.14 -7.76
CA PHE A 200 -16.58 0.49 -7.28
C PHE A 200 -16.53 0.47 -5.76
N ILE A 201 -15.52 -0.18 -5.21
CA ILE A 201 -15.29 -0.30 -3.78
C ILE A 201 -14.03 0.50 -3.45
N CYS A 202 -14.10 1.37 -2.44
CA CYS A 202 -12.98 2.21 -2.04
C CYS A 202 -12.98 2.62 -0.56
N GLU A 203 -11.87 3.16 -0.08
CA GLU A 203 -11.78 3.86 1.21
C GLU A 203 -12.04 5.36 1.03
N THR A 204 -11.48 5.93 -0.04
CA THR A 204 -11.56 7.36 -0.35
C THR A 204 -12.06 7.59 -1.77
N VAL A 205 -12.69 8.74 -1.98
CA VAL A 205 -13.23 9.16 -3.28
C VAL A 205 -12.74 10.56 -3.59
N ASP A 206 -12.16 10.75 -4.78
CA ASP A 206 -11.87 12.08 -5.31
C ASP A 206 -13.20 12.85 -5.48
N PRO A 207 -13.38 14.00 -4.80
CA PRO A 207 -14.60 14.80 -4.89
C PRO A 207 -15.00 15.16 -6.33
N ASN A 208 -14.03 15.34 -7.23
CA ASN A 208 -14.28 15.68 -8.64
C ASN A 208 -14.82 14.50 -9.45
N VAL A 209 -14.54 13.28 -9.00
CA VAL A 209 -14.97 12.04 -9.65
C VAL A 209 -16.31 11.57 -9.10
N ALA A 210 -16.61 11.84 -7.83
CA ALA A 210 -17.84 11.42 -7.16
C ALA A 210 -19.12 11.78 -7.94
N ARG A 211 -19.20 13.01 -8.46
CA ARG A 211 -20.35 13.46 -9.25
C ARG A 211 -20.46 12.74 -10.59
N LYS A 212 -19.34 12.63 -11.33
CA LYS A 212 -19.29 11.93 -12.63
C LYS A 212 -19.64 10.45 -12.51
N ALA A 213 -19.23 9.82 -11.40
CA ALA A 213 -19.55 8.44 -11.09
C ALA A 213 -21.06 8.21 -10.98
N ASN A 214 -21.75 9.06 -10.22
CA ASN A 214 -23.21 9.01 -10.11
C ASN A 214 -23.91 9.20 -11.45
N ASP A 215 -23.50 10.22 -12.22
CA ASP A 215 -24.10 10.52 -13.53
C ASP A 215 -23.90 9.37 -14.54
N SER A 216 -22.85 8.56 -14.37
CA SER A 216 -22.52 7.41 -15.22
C SER A 216 -23.12 6.09 -14.75
N GLY A 217 -23.93 6.11 -13.69
CA GLY A 217 -24.54 4.93 -13.07
C GLY A 217 -23.54 4.01 -12.37
N LEU A 218 -22.37 4.52 -11.95
CA LEU A 218 -21.40 3.76 -11.16
C LEU A 218 -21.81 3.74 -9.69
N TRP A 219 -22.10 2.56 -9.16
CA TRP A 219 -22.34 2.41 -7.72
C TRP A 219 -21.03 2.47 -6.97
N ILE A 220 -20.98 3.26 -5.89
CA ILE A 220 -19.78 3.39 -5.08
C ILE A 220 -20.08 2.88 -3.68
N LEU A 221 -19.29 1.91 -3.21
CA LEU A 221 -19.28 1.45 -1.83
C LEU A 221 -18.00 1.96 -1.16
N ARG A 222 -18.14 2.76 -0.10
CA ARG A 222 -17.05 3.23 0.73
C ARG A 222 -16.90 2.38 1.99
N TYR A 223 -15.71 1.85 2.23
CA TYR A 223 -15.32 1.30 3.53
C TYR A 223 -15.08 2.44 4.53
N ARG A 224 -15.72 2.36 5.70
CA ARG A 224 -15.67 3.38 6.75
C ARG A 224 -14.79 3.00 7.94
N GLY A 225 -14.25 1.78 7.95
CA GLY A 225 -13.47 1.26 9.06
C GLY A 225 -14.23 0.23 9.89
N PHE A 226 -13.55 -0.27 10.91
CA PHE A 226 -14.13 -1.15 11.91
C PHE A 226 -14.79 -0.32 13.01
N ASP A 227 -16.07 -0.59 13.30
CA ASP A 227 -16.74 0.02 14.45
C ASP A 227 -16.38 -0.78 15.71
N ALA A 228 -15.69 -0.14 16.66
CA ALA A 228 -15.30 -0.79 17.91
C ALA A 228 -16.48 -1.00 18.87
N ASN A 229 -17.52 -0.17 18.78
CA ASN A 229 -18.70 -0.26 19.64
C ASN A 229 -19.68 -1.34 19.18
N ASN A 230 -19.73 -1.58 17.88
CA ASN A 230 -20.43 -2.71 17.26
C ASN A 230 -19.44 -3.43 16.35
N PRO A 231 -18.85 -4.58 16.76
CA PRO A 231 -17.63 -5.16 16.18
C PRO A 231 -17.84 -5.72 14.77
N VAL A 232 -18.11 -4.82 13.83
CA VAL A 232 -18.42 -5.08 12.44
C VAL A 232 -17.72 -4.04 11.57
N ASN A 233 -17.32 -4.49 10.38
CA ASN A 233 -16.82 -3.60 9.33
C ASN A 233 -17.97 -2.75 8.79
N THR A 234 -17.76 -1.44 8.73
CA THR A 234 -18.77 -0.49 8.28
C THR A 234 -18.54 -0.12 6.83
N PHE A 235 -19.64 -0.10 6.07
CA PHE A 235 -19.65 0.26 4.66
C PHE A 235 -20.79 1.23 4.38
N GLU A 236 -20.59 2.13 3.43
CA GLU A 236 -21.54 3.17 3.07
C GLU A 236 -21.66 3.25 1.55
N TRP A 237 -22.88 3.20 1.04
CA TRP A 237 -23.14 3.49 -0.37
C TRP A 237 -23.10 5.00 -0.60
N LEU A 238 -22.32 5.44 -1.59
CA LEU A 238 -22.24 6.84 -1.98
C LEU A 238 -23.07 7.08 -3.25
N GLY A 239 -23.77 8.22 -3.27
CA GLY A 239 -24.59 8.66 -4.40
C GLY A 239 -26.10 8.49 -4.22
N THR A 240 -26.87 9.25 -4.99
CA THR A 240 -28.36 9.21 -5.00
C THR A 240 -28.92 8.02 -5.78
N GLN A 241 -28.11 7.37 -6.61
CA GLN A 241 -28.44 6.12 -7.31
C GLN A 241 -27.74 4.89 -6.70
N GLY A 242 -27.33 4.94 -5.43
CA GLY A 242 -27.05 3.69 -4.70
C GLY A 242 -28.21 2.70 -4.88
N PRO A 243 -27.99 1.39 -4.70
CA PRO A 243 -29.02 0.37 -4.93
C PRO A 243 -30.33 0.86 -4.32
N ALA A 244 -31.32 1.08 -5.18
CA ALA A 244 -32.56 1.73 -4.77
C ALA A 244 -33.04 1.05 -3.49
N LYS A 245 -33.32 1.83 -2.44
CA LYS A 245 -34.08 1.31 -1.31
C LYS A 245 -35.42 0.87 -1.91
N LEU A 246 -35.60 -0.45 -2.06
CA LEU A 246 -36.92 -1.04 -2.19
C LEU A 246 -37.76 -0.64 -0.98
#